data_AF-A0A059KMW1-F1
#
_entry.id   AF-A0A059KMW1-F1
#
_cell.length_a   1.000
_cell.length_b   1.000
_cell.length_c   1.000
_cell.angle_alpha   90.00
_cell.angle_beta   90.00
_cell.angle_gamma   90.00
#
_symmetry.space_group_name_H-M   'P 1'
#
loop_
_entity.id
_entity.type
_entity.pdbx_description
1 polymer ?
#
loop_
_entity_poly.entity_id
_entity_poly.type
_entity_poly.pdbx_seq_one_letter_code
_entity_poly.pdbx_strand_id
1 'polypeptide(L)'
;MRRGAERGLTLVEVLVALTIVALTLAAGIKAAGALSGNAERLEGTLAAQWCADSHLANLRLSRQLPPVGDSEFSCEQLGRSYAGRVSVRPTPNPLFRRIDVRMLDADGQSLLTYSTVMSRL
;
A
#
# COMPACT_ATOMS: atom_id res chain seq x y z
N MET A 1 -66.90 4.72 -14.65
CA MET A 1 -65.52 5.24 -14.74
C MET A 1 -65.08 5.69 -13.35
N ARG A 2 -64.35 4.85 -12.61
CA ARG A 2 -63.78 5.25 -11.31
C ARG A 2 -62.57 6.12 -11.59
N ARG A 3 -62.71 7.44 -11.44
CA ARG A 3 -61.56 8.35 -11.37
C ARG A 3 -60.82 8.04 -10.07
N GLY A 4 -59.63 7.44 -10.17
CA GLY A 4 -58.72 7.33 -9.04
C GLY A 4 -58.44 8.74 -8.54
N ALA A 5 -58.70 9.00 -7.26
CA ALA A 5 -58.36 10.28 -6.66
C ALA A 5 -56.83 10.42 -6.74
N GLU A 6 -56.36 11.44 -7.47
CA GLU A 6 -54.97 11.89 -7.48
C GLU A 6 -54.59 12.23 -6.03
N ARG A 7 -53.85 11.34 -5.36
CA ARG A 7 -53.34 11.56 -4.01
C ARG A 7 -52.09 12.43 -4.13
N GLY A 8 -52.17 13.66 -3.64
CA GLY A 8 -51.01 14.54 -3.53
C GLY A 8 -49.96 13.97 -2.56
N LEU A 9 -48.70 14.32 -2.80
CA LEU A 9 -47.56 13.89 -1.98
C LEU A 9 -47.70 14.48 -0.57
N THR A 10 -47.59 13.65 0.48
CA THR A 10 -47.65 14.15 1.86
C THR A 10 -46.30 14.70 2.31
N LEU A 11 -46.31 15.62 3.28
CA LEU A 11 -45.09 16.16 3.88
C LEU A 11 -44.22 15.04 4.50
N VAL A 12 -44.87 14.03 5.10
CA VAL A 12 -44.20 12.85 5.67
C VAL A 12 -43.52 12.03 4.58
N GLU A 13 -44.15 11.84 3.42
CA GLU A 13 -43.58 11.07 2.31
C GLU A 13 -42.32 11.74 1.74
N VAL A 14 -42.34 13.07 1.57
CA VAL A 14 -41.15 13.83 1.15
C VAL A 14 -40.04 13.73 2.19
N LEU A 15 -40.36 13.85 3.47
CA LEU A 15 -39.37 13.73 4.53
C LEU A 15 -38.75 12.33 4.55
N VAL A 16 -39.56 11.27 4.45
CA VAL A 16 -39.07 9.88 4.39
C VAL A 16 -38.21 9.66 3.13
N ALA A 17 -38.63 10.19 1.97
CA ALA A 17 -37.83 10.09 0.75
C ALA A 17 -36.47 10.79 0.93
N LEU A 18 -36.45 12.01 1.50
CA LEU A 18 -35.23 12.75 1.75
C LEU A 18 -34.34 12.07 2.79
N THR A 19 -34.89 11.45 3.85
CA THR A 19 -34.06 10.72 4.82
C THR A 19 -33.42 9.50 4.19
N ILE A 20 -34.14 8.74 3.36
CA ILE A 20 -33.57 7.61 2.62
C ILE A 20 -32.44 8.10 1.71
N VAL A 21 -32.67 9.15 0.93
CA VAL A 21 -31.64 9.75 0.05
C VAL A 21 -30.43 10.25 0.84
N ALA A 22 -30.64 10.92 1.96
CA ALA A 22 -29.55 11.40 2.80
C ALA A 22 -28.70 10.25 3.35
N LEU A 23 -29.34 9.16 3.81
CA LEU A 23 -28.65 7.99 4.33
C LEU A 23 -27.87 7.24 3.24
N THR A 24 -28.46 7.07 2.05
CA THR A 24 -27.77 6.40 0.94
C THR A 24 -26.57 7.20 0.45
N LEU A 25 -26.69 8.54 0.35
CA LEU A 25 -25.58 9.41 0.01
C LEU A 25 -24.48 9.39 1.07
N ALA A 26 -24.85 9.46 2.36
CA ALA A 26 -23.88 9.39 3.46
C ALA A 26 -23.09 8.06 3.45
N ALA A 27 -23.79 6.94 3.19
CA ALA A 27 -23.14 5.64 3.03
C ALA A 27 -22.21 5.61 1.80
N GLY A 28 -22.65 6.17 0.67
CA GLY A 28 -21.86 6.27 -0.55
C GLY A 28 -20.57 7.07 -0.37
N ILE A 29 -20.65 8.24 0.28
CA ILE A 29 -19.47 9.08 0.59
C ILE A 29 -18.49 8.34 1.48
N LYS A 30 -18.99 7.65 2.52
CA LYS A 30 -18.13 6.85 3.41
C LYS A 30 -17.41 5.73 2.65
N ALA A 31 -18.12 5.03 1.77
CA ALA A 31 -17.54 3.97 0.95
C ALA A 31 -16.48 4.51 -0.02
N ALA A 32 -16.75 5.63 -0.69
CA ALA A 32 -15.80 6.28 -1.59
C ALA A 32 -14.54 6.74 -0.83
N GLY A 33 -14.70 7.36 0.35
CA GLY A 33 -13.56 7.77 1.18
C GLY A 33 -12.70 6.58 1.63
N ALA A 34 -13.31 5.46 2.01
CA ALA A 34 -12.58 4.25 2.35
C ALA A 34 -11.78 3.68 1.16
N LEU A 35 -12.34 3.74 -0.06
CA LEU A 35 -11.64 3.32 -1.27
C LEU A 35 -10.44 4.23 -1.58
N SER A 36 -10.62 5.55 -1.50
CA SER A 36 -9.54 6.52 -1.71
C SER A 36 -8.38 6.31 -0.71
N GLY A 37 -8.67 6.15 0.58
CA GLY A 37 -7.64 5.89 1.59
C GLY A 37 -6.89 4.57 1.36
N ASN A 38 -7.60 3.53 0.89
CA ASN A 38 -6.96 2.27 0.52
C ASN A 38 -6.05 2.42 -0.71
N ALA A 39 -6.46 3.20 -1.71
CA ALA A 39 -5.67 3.45 -2.91
C ALA A 39 -4.35 4.17 -2.58
N GLU A 40 -4.39 5.19 -1.71
CA GLU A 40 -3.20 5.93 -1.29
C GLU A 40 -2.20 5.02 -0.55
N ARG A 41 -2.68 4.16 0.35
CA ARG A 41 -1.83 3.18 1.04
C ARG A 41 -1.22 2.17 0.08
N LEU A 42 -1.98 1.73 -0.92
CA LEU A 42 -1.49 0.82 -1.95
C LEU A 42 -0.40 1.48 -2.79
N GLU A 43 -0.60 2.72 -3.22
CA GLU A 43 0.40 3.50 -3.96
C GLU A 43 1.72 3.60 -3.18
N GLY A 44 1.65 3.96 -1.89
CA GLY A 44 2.83 4.02 -1.03
C GLY A 44 3.56 2.68 -0.88
N THR A 45 2.81 1.58 -0.83
CA THR A 45 3.37 0.22 -0.73
C THR A 45 4.05 -0.20 -2.03
N LEU A 46 3.44 0.09 -3.18
CA LEU A 46 4.01 -0.20 -4.50
C LEU A 46 5.28 0.61 -4.76
N ALA A 47 5.28 1.89 -4.40
CA ALA A 47 6.46 2.75 -4.49
C ALA A 47 7.62 2.22 -3.63
N ALA A 48 7.34 1.82 -2.38
CA ALA A 48 8.32 1.20 -1.51
C ALA A 48 8.84 -0.13 -2.09
N GLN A 49 7.98 -0.94 -2.72
CA GLN A 49 8.39 -2.19 -3.35
C GLN A 49 9.34 -1.95 -4.53
N TRP A 50 9.02 -0.99 -5.41
CA TRP A 50 9.92 -0.62 -6.52
C TRP A 50 11.29 -0.17 -6.04
N CYS A 51 11.33 0.55 -4.93
CA CYS A 51 12.59 0.91 -4.29
C CYS A 51 13.39 -0.32 -3.82
N ALA A 52 12.74 -1.26 -3.13
CA ALA A 52 13.38 -2.51 -2.71
C ALA A 52 13.87 -3.34 -3.91
N ASP A 53 13.07 -3.46 -4.96
CA ASP A 53 13.41 -4.17 -6.19
C ASP A 53 14.61 -3.53 -6.91
N SER A 54 14.64 -2.19 -7.00
CA SER A 54 15.77 -1.45 -7.57
C SER A 54 17.06 -1.67 -6.77
N HIS A 55 16.97 -1.61 -5.44
CA HIS A 55 18.12 -1.87 -4.57
C HIS A 55 18.64 -3.30 -4.72
N LEU A 56 17.74 -4.29 -4.71
CA LEU A 56 18.10 -5.70 -4.92
C LEU A 56 18.67 -5.95 -6.32
N ALA A 57 18.14 -5.28 -7.35
CA ALA A 57 18.69 -5.35 -8.70
C ALA A 57 20.13 -4.82 -8.75
N ASN A 58 20.40 -3.68 -8.10
CA ASN A 58 21.75 -3.12 -8.00
C ASN A 58 22.71 -4.05 -7.26
N LEU A 59 22.25 -4.68 -6.16
CA LEU A 59 23.04 -5.70 -5.46
C LEU A 59 23.38 -6.88 -6.38
N ARG A 60 22.42 -7.39 -7.16
CA ARG A 60 22.67 -8.47 -8.12
C ARG A 60 23.64 -8.07 -9.23
N LEU A 61 23.51 -6.85 -9.76
CA LEU A 61 24.37 -6.32 -10.82
C LEU A 61 25.83 -6.16 -10.37
N SER A 62 26.09 -5.99 -9.07
CA SER A 62 27.45 -5.93 -8.53
C SER A 62 28.24 -7.24 -8.66
N ARG A 63 27.57 -8.37 -8.95
CA ARG A 63 28.15 -9.72 -9.08
C ARG A 63 29.00 -10.16 -7.88
N GLN A 64 28.74 -9.58 -6.70
CA GLN A 64 29.40 -9.93 -5.45
C GLN A 64 28.34 -10.21 -4.40
N LEU A 65 28.61 -11.20 -3.55
CA LEU A 65 27.78 -11.45 -2.39
C LEU A 65 27.95 -10.28 -1.41
N PRO A 66 26.87 -9.58 -1.02
CA PRO A 66 26.97 -8.48 -0.08
C PRO A 66 27.51 -8.99 1.27
N PRO A 67 28.25 -8.14 2.01
CA PRO A 67 28.76 -8.50 3.33
C PRO A 67 27.60 -8.82 4.28
N VAL A 68 27.84 -9.76 5.19
CA VAL A 68 26.89 -10.07 6.28
C VAL A 68 26.83 -8.87 7.22
N GLY A 69 25.61 -8.47 7.58
CA GLY A 69 25.38 -7.31 8.44
C GLY A 69 24.06 -6.63 8.13
N ASP A 70 23.79 -5.57 8.88
CA ASP A 70 22.66 -4.70 8.65
C ASP A 70 23.18 -3.38 8.05
N SER A 71 22.50 -2.87 7.03
CA SER A 71 22.79 -1.58 6.41
C SER A 71 21.49 -0.82 6.14
N GLU A 72 21.60 0.49 6.02
CA GLU A 72 20.48 1.36 5.66
C GLU A 72 20.73 1.97 4.27
N PHE A 73 19.65 2.21 3.54
CA PHE A 73 19.68 2.94 2.28
C PHE A 73 18.42 3.80 2.17
N SER A 74 18.46 4.76 1.27
CA SER A 74 17.29 5.57 0.92
C SER A 74 17.13 5.62 -0.59
N CYS A 75 15.91 5.82 -1.04
CA CYS A 75 15.57 6.00 -2.43
C CYS A 75 14.48 7.06 -2.55
N GLU A 76 14.31 7.58 -3.76
CA GLU A 76 13.22 8.49 -4.08
C GLU A 76 12.30 7.82 -5.10
N GLN A 77 11.00 7.78 -4.82
CA GLN A 77 9.97 7.22 -5.69
C GLN A 77 8.76 8.12 -5.67
N LEU A 78 8.23 8.48 -6.86
CA LEU A 78 7.09 9.38 -7.02
C LEU A 78 7.25 10.71 -6.23
N GLY A 79 8.47 11.25 -6.17
CA GLY A 79 8.77 12.49 -5.43
C GLY A 79 8.75 12.36 -3.90
N ARG A 80 8.73 11.13 -3.37
CA ARG A 80 8.80 10.83 -1.93
C ARG A 80 10.06 10.04 -1.62
N SER A 81 10.71 10.36 -0.50
CA SER A 81 11.85 9.59 -0.01
C SER A 81 11.37 8.42 0.85
N TYR A 82 11.93 7.24 0.62
CA TYR A 82 11.69 6.04 1.41
C TYR A 82 13.00 5.58 2.04
N ALA A 83 12.94 5.22 3.32
CA ALA A 83 14.05 4.60 4.04
C ALA A 83 13.93 3.08 3.98
N GLY A 84 15.05 2.42 3.71
CA GLY A 84 15.15 0.97 3.64
C GLY A 84 16.24 0.44 4.56
N ARG A 85 15.97 -0.67 5.23
CA ARG A 85 16.95 -1.44 6.03
C ARG A 85 17.20 -2.78 5.37
N VAL A 86 18.44 -3.10 5.11
CA VAL A 86 18.87 -4.37 4.53
C VAL A 86 19.56 -5.18 5.61
N SER A 87 19.07 -6.39 5.83
CA SER A 87 19.68 -7.37 6.73
C SER A 87 20.20 -8.54 5.90
N VAL A 88 21.51 -8.67 5.83
CA VAL A 88 22.17 -9.80 5.16
C VAL A 88 22.55 -10.83 6.21
N ARG A 89 22.00 -12.05 6.10
CA ARG A 89 22.24 -13.16 7.00
C ARG A 89 22.97 -14.31 6.30
N PRO A 90 23.91 -14.99 6.98
CA PRO A 90 24.51 -16.21 6.45
C PRO A 90 23.46 -17.32 6.37
N THR A 91 23.67 -18.27 5.47
CA THR A 91 22.89 -19.52 5.40
C THR A 91 23.85 -20.70 5.61
N PRO A 92 23.34 -21.92 5.91
CA PRO A 92 24.19 -23.10 6.03
C PRO A 92 25.04 -23.38 4.79
N ASN A 93 24.56 -22.98 3.61
CA ASN A 93 25.35 -23.07 2.39
C ASN A 93 26.15 -21.75 2.18
N PRO A 94 27.49 -21.78 2.17
CA PRO A 94 28.30 -20.57 2.06
C PRO A 94 28.16 -19.84 0.72
N LEU A 95 27.63 -20.51 -0.32
CA LEU A 95 27.35 -19.91 -1.63
C LEU A 95 26.10 -19.02 -1.63
N PHE A 96 25.28 -19.08 -0.57
CA PHE A 96 24.04 -18.33 -0.46
C PHE A 96 24.04 -17.38 0.75
N ARG A 97 23.44 -16.20 0.54
CA ARG A 97 23.11 -15.25 1.59
C ARG A 97 21.62 -14.94 1.53
N ARG A 98 20.96 -14.89 2.69
CA ARG A 98 19.61 -14.38 2.78
C ARG A 98 19.69 -12.87 2.94
N ILE A 99 18.90 -12.14 2.16
CA ILE A 99 18.83 -10.70 2.18
C ILE A 99 17.37 -10.34 2.49
N ASP A 100 17.17 -9.66 3.61
CA ASP A 100 15.88 -9.19 4.06
C ASP A 100 15.86 -7.66 3.93
N VAL A 101 15.02 -7.11 3.06
CA VAL A 101 14.86 -5.67 2.82
C VAL A 101 13.57 -5.21 3.48
N ARG A 102 13.66 -4.32 4.47
CA ARG A 102 12.51 -3.70 5.12
C ARG A 102 12.39 -2.25 4.68
N MET A 103 11.24 -1.90 4.12
CA MET A 103 10.92 -0.53 3.77
C MET A 103 10.13 0.13 4.89
N LEU A 104 10.47 1.37 5.18
CA LEU A 104 9.88 2.17 6.24
C LEU A 104 9.16 3.36 5.62
N ASP A 105 8.05 3.77 6.24
CA ASP A 105 7.42 5.05 5.95
C ASP A 105 8.15 6.22 6.62
N ALA A 106 7.62 7.43 6.44
CA ALA A 106 8.19 8.64 7.03
C ALA A 106 8.14 8.65 8.57
N ASP A 107 7.22 7.90 9.17
CA ASP A 107 7.08 7.76 10.63
C ASP A 107 7.94 6.61 11.19
N GLY A 108 8.70 5.92 10.33
CA GLY A 108 9.55 4.79 10.68
C GLY A 108 8.79 3.48 10.89
N GLN A 109 7.52 3.39 10.48
CA GLN A 109 6.75 2.16 10.50
C GLN A 109 7.08 1.30 9.28
N SER A 110 7.04 -0.02 9.45
CA SER A 110 7.31 -0.97 8.37
C SER A 110 6.18 -0.99 7.36
N LEU A 111 6.45 -0.60 6.12
CA LEU A 111 5.52 -0.73 4.99
C LEU A 111 5.48 -2.15 4.44
N LEU A 112 6.67 -2.74 4.22
CA LEU A 112 6.81 -4.10 3.71
C LEU A 112 8.18 -4.68 4.08
N THR A 113 8.24 -6.01 4.07
CA THR A 113 9.50 -6.78 4.16
C THR A 113 9.60 -7.68 2.95
N TYR A 114 10.70 -7.59 2.22
CA TYR A 114 11.02 -8.41 1.05
C TYR A 114 12.23 -9.29 1.37
N SER A 115 12.03 -10.61 1.36
CA SER A 115 13.09 -11.58 1.65
C SER A 115 13.49 -12.33 0.38
N THR A 116 14.78 -12.35 0.08
CA THR A 116 15.33 -13.09 -1.05
C THR A 116 16.62 -13.81 -0.66
N VAL A 117 17.02 -14.79 -1.48
CA VAL A 117 18.30 -15.46 -1.36
C VAL A 117 19.12 -15.12 -2.57
N MET A 118 20.34 -14.64 -2.35
CA MET A 118 21.29 -14.28 -3.40
C MET A 118 22.46 -15.26 -3.40
N SER A 119 22.94 -15.60 -4.59
CA SER A 119 24.12 -16.43 -4.81
C SER A 119 25.19 -15.65 -5.58
N ARG A 120 26.38 -16.23 -5.70
CA ARG A 120 27.53 -15.64 -6.42
C ARG A 120 27.51 -15.82 -7.94
N LEU A 121 26.42 -16.31 -8.56
CA LEU A 121 26.39 -16.59 -10.01
C LEU A 121 26.26 -15.31 -10.85
#